data_AF-Q9HFH8-F1
#
_entry.id   AF-Q9HFH8-F1
#
_cell.length_a   1.000
_cell.length_b   1.000
_cell.length_c   1.000
_cell.angle_alpha   90.00
_cell.angle_beta   90.00
_cell.angle_gamma   90.00
#
_symmetry.space_group_name_H-M   'P 1'
#
loop_
_entity.id
_entity.type
_entity.pdbx_description
1 polymer ?
#
loop_
_entity_poly.entity_id
_entity_poly.type
_entity_poly.pdbx_seq_one_letter_code
_entity_poly.pdbx_strand_id
1 'polypeptide(L)' 'MEALNDKVILDCQTIISHNMTWEEAKIRYNLNEGNIQRVYIRYLIILYGSKKVKLLLCDK' A
#
# COMPACT_ATOMS: atom_id res chain seq x y z
N MET A 1 6.79 -15.22 -12.45
CA MET A 1 5.93 -14.01 -12.42
C MET A 1 5.00 -14.01 -11.20
N GLU A 2 4.60 -15.16 -10.64
CA GLU A 2 3.77 -15.24 -9.41
C GLU A 2 4.47 -14.76 -8.14
N ALA A 3 5.74 -15.10 -7.93
CA ALA A 3 6.48 -14.73 -6.71
C ALA A 3 6.59 -13.20 -6.46
N LEU A 4 6.51 -12.38 -7.51
CA LEU A 4 6.53 -10.92 -7.38
C LEU A 4 5.20 -10.41 -6.78
N ASN A 5 4.08 -11.01 -7.17
CA ASN A 5 2.75 -10.60 -6.70
C ASN A 5 2.54 -10.98 -5.22
N ASP A 6 2.98 -12.17 -4.81
CA ASP A 6 2.82 -12.62 -3.41
C ASP A 6 3.60 -11.76 -2.43
N LYS A 7 4.82 -11.38 -2.79
CA LYS A 7 5.65 -10.48 -1.97
C LYS A 7 5.01 -9.10 -1.85
N VAL A 8 4.52 -8.54 -2.96
CA VAL A 8 3.83 -7.23 -2.94
C VAL A 8 2.57 -7.26 -2.09
N ILE A 9 1.81 -8.36 -2.13
CA ILE A 9 0.62 -8.54 -1.29
C ILE A 9 1.02 -8.61 0.20
N LEU A 10 2.05 -9.39 0.53
CA LEU A 10 2.54 -9.52 1.91
C LEU A 10 3.05 -8.19 2.46
N ASP A 11 3.80 -7.43 1.66
CA ASP A 11 4.29 -6.10 2.03
C ASP A 11 3.10 -5.15 2.26
N CYS A 12 2.08 -5.16 1.38
CA CYS A 12 0.87 -4.34 1.55
C CYS A 12 0.08 -4.71 2.81
N GLN A 13 -0.09 -6.00 3.10
CA GLN A 13 -0.75 -6.47 4.33
C GLN A 13 0.00 -6.02 5.57
N THR A 14 1.33 -6.08 5.53
CA THR A 14 2.18 -5.67 6.65
C THR A 14 2.10 -4.16 6.90
N ILE A 15 2.09 -3.34 5.84
CA ILE A 15 1.90 -1.89 5.95
C ILE A 15 0.58 -1.58 6.65
N ILE A 16 -0.50 -2.24 6.23
CA ILE A 16 -1.84 -2.02 6.78
C ILE A 16 -1.97 -2.53 8.21
N SER A 17 -1.43 -3.70 8.53
CA SER A 17 -1.52 -4.27 9.88
C SER A 17 -0.79 -3.43 10.92
N HIS A 18 0.27 -2.74 10.50
CA HIS A 18 1.03 -1.80 11.34
C HIS A 18 0.48 -0.38 11.28
N ASN A 19 -0.62 -0.15 10.54
CA ASN A 19 -1.20 1.17 10.32
C ASN A 19 -0.18 2.19 9.80
N MET A 20 0.81 1.72 9.02
CA MET A 20 1.89 2.52 8.46
C MET A 20 1.37 3.38 7.32
N THR A 21 1.79 4.64 7.31
CA THR A 21 1.58 5.55 6.18
C THR A 21 2.40 5.10 4.96
N TRP A 22 2.03 5.59 3.77
CA TRP A 22 2.78 5.28 2.54
C TRP A 22 4.25 5.73 2.63
N GLU A 23 4.54 6.88 3.23
CA GLU A 23 5.92 7.37 3.37
C GLU A 23 6.74 6.52 4.35
N GLU A 24 6.15 6.07 5.46
CA GLU A 24 6.84 5.14 6.38
C GLU A 24 7.14 3.81 5.71
N ALA A 25 6.18 3.28 4.95
CA ALA A 25 6.37 2.06 4.18
C ALA A 25 7.46 2.23 3.11
N LYS A 26 7.46 3.36 2.40
CA LYS A 26 8.43 3.70 1.36
C LYS A 26 9.86 3.67 1.91
N ILE A 27 10.07 4.30 3.07
CA ILE A 27 11.37 4.33 3.75
C ILE A 27 11.75 2.93 4.25
N ARG A 28 10.85 2.24 4.93
CA ARG A 28 11.13 0.97 5.61
C ARG A 28 11.40 -0.20 4.66
N TYR A 29 10.70 -0.22 3.53
CA TYR A 29 10.81 -1.28 2.53
C TYR A 29 11.59 -0.85 1.28
N ASN A 30 12.18 0.35 1.30
CA ASN A 30 12.90 0.95 0.17
C ASN A 30 12.10 0.88 -1.15
N LEU A 31 10.80 1.19 -1.07
CA LEU A 31 9.88 1.08 -2.20
C LEU A 31 10.06 2.31 -3.09
N ASN A 32 10.49 2.11 -4.33
CA ASN A 32 10.63 3.20 -5.32
C ASN A 32 9.80 2.97 -6.59
N GLU A 33 8.91 1.97 -6.59
CA GLU A 33 8.09 1.63 -7.76
C GLU A 33 6.65 2.15 -7.67
N GLY A 34 6.24 2.93 -8.68
CA GLY A 34 4.84 3.36 -8.83
C GLY A 34 3.85 2.20 -9.02
N ASN A 35 4.32 1.01 -9.41
CA ASN A 35 3.50 -0.20 -9.48
C ASN A 35 3.09 -0.69 -8.08
N ILE A 36 4.01 -0.67 -7.12
CA ILE A 36 3.73 -1.07 -5.73
C ILE A 36 2.76 -0.08 -5.10
N GLN A 37 2.92 1.22 -5.36
CA GLN A 37 1.97 2.24 -4.92
C GLN A 37 0.56 1.96 -5.47
N ARG A 38 0.41 1.65 -6.76
CA ARG A 38 -0.91 1.31 -7.33
C ARG A 38 -1.53 0.07 -6.67
N VAL A 39 -0.72 -0.96 -6.39
CA VAL A 39 -1.22 -2.18 -5.74
C VAL A 39 -1.66 -1.88 -4.30
N TYR A 40 -0.86 -1.12 -3.56
CA TYR A 40 -1.19 -0.64 -2.21
C TYR A 40 -2.52 0.13 -2.19
N ILE A 41 -2.69 1.09 -3.09
CA ILE A 41 -3.93 1.87 -3.22
C ILE A 41 -5.13 0.97 -3.54
N ARG A 42 -4.98 0.03 -4.48
CA ARG A 42 -6.05 -0.94 -4.81
C ARG A 42 -6.45 -1.79 -3.61
N TYR A 43 -5.47 -2.23 -2.83
CA TYR A 43 -5.72 -3.06 -1.65
C TYR A 43 -6.46 -2.28 -0.55
N LEU A 44 -6.07 -1.01 -0.31
CA LEU A 44 -6.81 -0.11 0.57
C LEU A 44 -8.27 0.08 0.09
N ILE A 45 -8.51 0.18 -1.22
CA ILE A 45 -9.87 0.38 -1.77
C ILE A 45 -10.75 -0.83 -1.48
N ILE A 46 -10.20 -2.04 -1.60
CA ILE A 46 -10.92 -3.28 -1.31
C ILE A 46 -11.30 -3.35 0.17
N LEU A 47 -10.37 -3.01 1.07
CA LEU A 47 -10.60 -3.14 2.51
C LEU A 47 -11.51 -2.05 3.10
N TYR A 48 -11.38 -0.81 2.62
CA TYR A 48 -11.97 0.35 3.27
C TYR A 48 -12.97 1.11 2.39
N GLY A 49 -13.09 0.74 1.11
CA GLY A 49 -13.86 1.47 0.12
C GLY A 49 -13.15 2.74 -0.36
N SER A 50 -13.43 3.12 -1.61
CA SER A 50 -12.75 4.24 -2.30
C SER A 50 -12.82 5.58 -1.58
N LYS A 51 -13.90 5.86 -0.85
CA LYS A 51 -14.11 7.13 -0.12
C LYS A 51 -13.11 7.30 1.03
N LYS A 52 -12.82 6.24 1.79
CA LYS A 52 -11.92 6.27 2.94
C LYS A 52 -10.46 6.30 2.50
N VAL A 53 -10.13 5.63 1.40
CA VAL A 53 -8.78 5.67 0.80
C VAL A 53 -8.41 7.05 0.30
N LYS A 54 -9.35 7.77 -0.32
CA LYS A 54 -9.11 9.14 -0.79
C LYS A 54 -8.72 10.07 0.37
N LEU A 55 -9.28 9.87 1.56
CA LEU A 55 -8.91 10.61 2.77
C LEU A 55 -7.56 10.17 3.35
N LEU A 56 -7.20 8.89 3.23
CA LEU A 56 -5.93 8.35 3.74
C LEU A 56 -4.72 8.67 2.86
N LEU A 57 -4.93 8.92 1.56
CA LEU A 57 -3.87 9.20 0.59
C LEU A 57 -3.76 10.68 0.21
N CYS A 58 -4.81 11.46 0.44
CA CYS A 58 -4.74 12.91 0.33
C CYS A 58 -4.41 13.47 1.70
N ASP A 59 -3.12 13.66 1.98
CA ASP A 59 -2.71 14.61 3.01
C ASP A 59 -2.08 15.84 2.31
N LYS A 60 -2.81 16.96 2.42
CA LYS A 60 -2.69 18.30 1.81
C LYS A 60 -3.20 18.52 0.39
#